data_AF-A0A4U9UA87-F1
#
_entry.id   AF-A0A4U9UA87-F1
#
_cell.length_a   1.000
_cell.length_b   1.000
_cell.length_c   1.000
_cell.angle_alpha   90.00
_cell.angle_beta   90.00
_cell.angle_gamma   90.00
#
_symmetry.space_group_name_H-M   'P 1'
#
loop_
_entity.id
_entity.type
_entity.pdbx_description
1 polymer ?
#
loop_
_entity_poly.entity_id
_entity_poly.type
_entity_poly.pdbx_seq_one_letter_code
_entity_poly.pdbx_strand_id
1 'polypeptide(L)'
;MDALLWAGKLPRSTYYYCCKSHQAPDKYGETKQQIMAVFNEHKGRYGYRRVTSVLRKMGAVLNHKTVQKLMVELQLKSPVRRKKVPFVQGTCR
;
A
#
# COMPACT_ATOMS: atom_id res chain seq x y z
N MET A 1 24.44 -0.85 -26.08
CA MET A 1 23.91 -1.14 -24.72
C MET A 1 25.02 -1.26 -23.69
N ASP A 2 26.15 -1.92 -24.00
CA ASP A 2 27.30 -2.01 -23.10
C ASP A 2 27.93 -0.66 -22.71
N ALA A 3 27.98 0.31 -23.64
CA ALA A 3 28.46 1.66 -23.35
C ALA A 3 27.64 2.39 -22.26
N LEU A 4 26.34 2.10 -22.18
CA LEU A 4 25.40 2.70 -21.23
C LEU A 4 25.54 2.06 -19.83
N LEU A 5 25.78 0.75 -19.77
CA LEU A 5 26.07 0.03 -18.52
C LEU A 5 27.45 0.39 -17.96
N TRP A 6 28.44 0.60 -18.84
CA TRP A 6 29.78 1.08 -18.49
C TRP A 6 29.74 2.47 -17.86
N ALA A 7 29.02 3.42 -18.48
CA ALA A 7 28.85 4.76 -17.95
C ALA A 7 28.15 4.77 -16.57
N GLY A 8 27.21 3.85 -16.36
CA GLY A 8 26.51 3.65 -15.09
C GLY A 8 27.25 2.82 -14.04
N LYS A 9 28.46 2.31 -14.34
CA LYS A 9 29.23 1.40 -13.47
C LYS A 9 28.42 0.20 -12.94
N LEU A 10 27.51 -0.34 -13.76
CA LEU A 10 26.63 -1.45 -13.37
C LEU A 10 27.04 -2.75 -14.07
N PRO A 11 27.18 -3.87 -13.33
CA PRO A 11 27.40 -5.18 -13.93
C PRO A 11 26.22 -5.59 -14.80
N ARG A 12 26.50 -6.25 -15.93
CA ARG A 12 25.48 -6.74 -16.85
C ARG A 12 24.48 -7.69 -16.17
N SER A 13 24.97 -8.57 -15.31
CA SER A 13 24.15 -9.48 -14.49
C SER A 13 23.18 -8.73 -13.59
N THR A 14 23.64 -7.70 -12.89
CA THR A 14 22.82 -6.85 -12.03
C THR A 14 21.73 -6.13 -12.82
N TYR A 15 22.07 -5.58 -14.00
CA TYR A 15 21.10 -4.90 -14.86
C TYR A 15 19.96 -5.83 -15.29
N TYR A 16 20.29 -7.01 -15.83
CA TYR A 16 19.26 -7.95 -16.29
C TYR A 16 18.46 -8.55 -15.13
N TYR A 17 19.07 -8.77 -13.97
CA TYR A 17 18.34 -9.17 -12.76
C TYR A 17 17.29 -8.11 -12.36
N CYS A 18 17.71 -6.85 -12.28
CA CYS A 18 16.80 -5.74 -11.99
C CYS A 18 15.71 -5.62 -13.05
N CYS A 19 16.06 -5.68 -14.34
CA CYS A 19 15.10 -5.58 -15.44
C CYS A 19 14.06 -6.71 -15.38
N LYS A 20 14.50 -7.95 -15.15
CA LYS A 20 13.62 -9.11 -14.98
C LYS A 20 12.68 -8.96 -13.76
N SER A 21 13.19 -8.41 -12.65
CA SER A 21 12.37 -8.13 -11.47
C SER A 21 11.34 -7.03 -11.71
N HIS A 22 11.67 -6.01 -12.52
CA HIS A 22 10.75 -4.92 -12.86
C HIS A 22 9.68 -5.34 -13.87
N GLN A 23 9.97 -6.33 -14.73
CA GLN A 23 9.01 -6.89 -15.70
C GLN A 23 8.03 -7.89 -15.07
N ALA A 24 8.22 -8.29 -13.82
CA ALA A 24 7.29 -9.19 -13.15
C ALA A 24 5.91 -8.51 -13.00
N PRO A 25 4.80 -9.15 -13.43
CA PRO A 25 3.48 -8.56 -13.33
C PRO A 25 3.12 -8.28 -11.86
N ASP A 26 2.51 -7.13 -11.60
CA ASP A 26 2.08 -6.75 -10.26
C ASP A 26 0.94 -7.67 -9.80
N LYS A 27 1.26 -8.58 -8.88
CA LYS A 27 0.31 -9.54 -8.29
C LYS A 27 -0.89 -8.86 -7.64
N TYR A 28 -0.77 -7.59 -7.25
CA TYR A 28 -1.81 -6.84 -6.54
C TYR A 28 -2.45 -5.75 -7.40
N GLY A 29 -2.28 -5.78 -8.73
CA GLY A 29 -2.82 -4.75 -9.63
C GLY A 29 -4.33 -4.51 -9.45
N GLU A 30 -5.14 -5.57 -9.47
CA GLU A 30 -6.60 -5.47 -9.27
C GLU A 30 -6.96 -4.96 -7.88
N THR A 31 -6.26 -5.45 -6.85
CA THR A 31 -6.45 -4.98 -5.47
C THR A 31 -6.13 -3.49 -5.32
N LYS A 32 -5.07 -3.00 -5.97
CA LYS A 32 -4.71 -1.57 -5.96
C LYS A 32 -5.81 -0.73 -6.58
N GLN A 33 -6.42 -1.19 -7.68
CA GLN A 33 -7.56 -0.52 -8.31
C GLN A 33 -8.79 -0.48 -7.39
N GLN A 34 -9.12 -1.60 -6.74
CA GLN A 34 -10.23 -1.64 -5.77
C GLN A 34 -9.99 -0.71 -4.58
N ILE A 35 -8.77 -0.67 -4.05
CA ILE A 35 -8.39 0.25 -2.96
C ILE A 35 -8.59 1.70 -3.40
N MET A 36 -8.16 2.07 -4.61
CA MET A 36 -8.38 3.42 -5.17
C MET A 36 -9.86 3.74 -5.34
N ALA A 37 -10.66 2.81 -5.84
CA ALA A 37 -12.11 3.01 -6.01
C ALA A 37 -12.78 3.30 -4.66
N VAL A 38 -12.54 2.46 -3.65
CA VAL A 38 -13.09 2.63 -2.29
C VAL A 38 -12.58 3.92 -1.65
N PHE A 39 -11.31 4.28 -1.87
CA PHE A 39 -10.74 5.51 -1.34
C PHE A 39 -11.43 6.75 -1.94
N ASN A 40 -11.67 6.76 -3.25
CA ASN A 40 -12.33 7.85 -3.96
C ASN A 40 -13.82 7.96 -3.60
N GLU A 41 -14.53 6.83 -3.52
CA GLU A 41 -15.93 6.76 -3.10
C GLU A 41 -16.13 7.43 -1.73
N HIS A 42 -15.20 7.20 -0.80
CA HIS A 42 -15.23 7.79 0.54
C HIS A 42 -14.45 9.11 0.67
N LYS A 43 -14.21 9.80 -0.45
CA LYS A 43 -13.57 11.14 -0.51
C LYS A 43 -12.21 11.19 0.20
N GLY A 44 -11.45 10.10 0.13
CA GLY A 44 -10.14 9.94 0.77
C GLY A 44 -10.15 9.89 2.30
N ARG A 45 -11.34 9.82 2.93
CA ARG A 45 -11.45 9.86 4.40
C ARG A 45 -11.08 8.53 5.04
N TYR A 46 -11.11 7.43 4.29
CA TYR A 46 -10.89 6.09 4.81
C TYR A 46 -9.39 5.75 4.81
N GLY A 47 -8.88 5.31 5.96
CA GLY A 47 -7.55 4.71 6.06
C GLY A 47 -7.62 3.19 5.90
N TYR A 48 -6.46 2.53 5.87
CA TYR A 48 -6.33 1.10 5.59
C TYR A 48 -7.25 0.19 6.41
N ARG A 49 -7.52 0.53 7.68
CA ARG A 49 -8.45 -0.24 8.53
C ARG A 49 -9.87 -0.29 7.95
N ARG A 50 -10.41 0.87 7.56
CA ARG A 50 -11.76 0.96 6.99
C ARG A 50 -11.81 0.38 5.58
N VAL A 51 -10.77 0.64 4.78
CA VAL A 51 -10.63 0.04 3.45
C VAL A 51 -10.63 -1.49 3.54
N THR A 52 -9.89 -2.07 4.49
CA THR A 52 -9.88 -3.53 4.71
C THR A 52 -11.28 -4.05 5.07
N SER A 53 -12.04 -3.34 5.91
CA SER A 53 -13.42 -3.73 6.23
C SER A 53 -14.34 -3.70 5.00
N VAL A 54 -14.20 -2.71 4.11
CA VAL A 54 -14.99 -2.62 2.88
C VAL A 54 -14.60 -3.73 1.89
N LEU A 55 -13.30 -3.96 1.70
CA LEU A 55 -12.79 -5.05 0.86
C LEU A 55 -13.28 -6.41 1.35
N ARG A 56 -13.31 -6.63 2.66
CA ARG A 56 -13.82 -7.88 3.25
C ARG A 56 -15.32 -8.06 3.00
N LYS A 57 -16.11 -6.98 2.98
CA LYS A 57 -17.53 -7.03 2.61
C LYS A 57 -17.74 -7.33 1.14
N MET A 58 -16.82 -6.89 0.27
CA MET A 58 -16.81 -7.21 -1.16
C MET A 58 -16.29 -8.64 -1.46
N GLY A 59 -15.95 -9.43 -0.45
CA GLY A 59 -15.46 -10.81 -0.60
C GLY A 59 -13.95 -10.95 -0.72
N ALA A 60 -13.18 -9.85 -0.69
CA ALA A 60 -11.72 -9.91 -0.72
C ALA A 60 -11.16 -10.19 0.69
N VAL A 61 -10.67 -11.41 0.92
CA VAL A 61 -10.04 -11.81 2.19
C VAL A 61 -8.54 -11.46 2.15
N LEU A 62 -8.23 -10.18 2.26
CA LEU A 62 -6.85 -9.69 2.33
C LEU A 62 -6.46 -9.34 3.76
N ASN A 63 -5.20 -9.59 4.09
CA ASN A 63 -4.64 -9.17 5.38
C ASN A 63 -4.58 -7.63 5.45
N HIS A 64 -4.99 -7.04 6.57
CA HIS A 64 -4.91 -5.59 6.77
C HIS A 64 -3.48 -5.04 6.60
N LYS A 65 -2.44 -5.85 6.85
CA LYS A 65 -1.04 -5.47 6.63
C LYS A 65 -0.69 -5.33 5.14
N THR A 66 -1.24 -6.18 4.27
CA THR A 66 -0.99 -6.06 2.82
C THR A 66 -1.71 -4.84 2.27
N VAL A 67 -2.96 -4.61 2.68
CA VAL A 67 -3.70 -3.38 2.35
C VAL A 67 -2.94 -2.12 2.80
N GLN A 68 -2.36 -2.14 4.00
CA GLN A 68 -1.54 -1.02 4.48
C GLN A 68 -0.30 -0.78 3.61
N LYS A 69 0.44 -1.83 3.25
CA LYS A 69 1.61 -1.70 2.35
C LYS A 69 1.21 -1.12 0.99
N LEU A 70 0.14 -1.65 0.39
CA LEU A 70 -0.36 -1.19 -0.91
C LEU A 70 -0.82 0.28 -0.87
N MET A 71 -1.50 0.71 0.20
CA MET A 71 -1.86 2.13 0.36
C MET A 71 -0.63 3.03 0.50
N VAL A 72 0.45 2.57 1.14
CA VAL A 72 1.70 3.33 1.26
C VAL A 72 2.40 3.44 -0.09
N GLU A 73 2.48 2.35 -0.86
CA GLU A 73 3.02 2.34 -2.23
C GLU A 73 2.28 3.33 -3.13
N LEU A 74 0.94 3.37 -3.03
CA LEU A 74 0.08 4.29 -3.77
C LEU A 74 0.04 5.71 -3.17
N GLN A 75 0.77 5.96 -2.08
CA GLN A 75 0.79 7.24 -1.34
C GLN A 75 -0.60 7.71 -0.83
N LEU A 76 -1.56 6.79 -0.69
CA LEU A 76 -2.90 7.08 -0.21
C LEU A 76 -2.91 7.20 1.31
N LYS A 77 -3.04 8.43 1.81
CA LYS A 77 -3.14 8.71 3.25
C LYS A 77 -4.48 9.35 3.58
N SER A 78 -5.13 8.80 4.61
CA SER A 78 -6.32 9.43 5.16
C SER A 78 -5.93 10.68 5.97
N PRO A 79 -6.58 11.84 5.74
CA PRO A 79 -6.33 13.07 6.49
C PRO A 79 -6.94 13.05 7.90
N VAL A 80 -7.64 11.98 8.29
CA VAL A 80 -8.32 11.91 9.59
C VAL A 80 -7.30 11.76 10.71
N ARG A 81 -7.20 12.80 11.55
CA ARG A 81 -6.41 12.77 12.79
C ARG A 81 -6.97 11.71 13.75
N ARG A 82 -6.09 10.91 14.34
CA ARG A 82 -6.47 9.98 15.41
C ARG A 82 -6.96 10.78 16.62
N LYS A 83 -8.15 10.42 17.14
CA LYS A 83 -8.65 10.98 18.41
C LYS A 83 -7.69 10.55 19.53
N LYS A 84 -7.12 11.52 20.25
CA LYS A 84 -6.39 11.26 21.50
C LYS A 84 -7.44 10.86 22.54
N VAL A 85 -7.38 9.64 23.03
CA VAL A 85 -8.19 9.23 24.18
C VAL A 85 -7.52 9.81 25.43
N PRO A 86 -8.22 10.64 26.24
CA PRO A 86 -7.65 11.11 27.49
C PRO A 86 -7.50 9.92 28.45
N PHE A 87 -6.39 9.89 29.17
CA PHE A 87 -6.16 8.90 30.21
C PHE A 87 -7.20 9.12 31.31
N VAL A 88 -8.10 8.16 31.50
CA VAL A 88 -9.05 8.17 32.61
C VAL A 88 -8.36 7.48 33.77
N GLN A 89 -8.05 8.23 34.83
CA GLN A 89 -7.58 7.65 36.08
C GLN A 89 -8.68 6.73 36.61
N GLY A 90 -8.38 5.43 36.68
CA GLY A 90 -9.29 4.44 37.24
C GLY A 90 -9.44 4.70 38.73
N THR A 91 -10.60 5.21 39.15
CA THR A 91 -11.01 5.10 40.54
C THR A 91 -11.40 3.64 40.76
N CYS A 92 -10.56 2.91 41.48
CA CYS A 92 -10.93 1.61 42.03
C CYS A 92 -12.12 1.85 42.98
N ARG A 93 -13.29 1.30 42.64
CA ARG A 93 -14.38 1.10 43.59
C ARG A 93 -14.27 -0.31 44.14
#